data_AF-A0A656JMJ0-F1
#
_entry.id   AF-A0A656JMJ0-F1
#
_cell.length_a   1.000
_cell.length_b   1.000
_cell.length_c   1.000
_cell.angle_alpha   90.00
_cell.angle_beta   90.00
_cell.angle_gamma   90.00
#
_symmetry.space_group_name_H-M   'P 1'
#
loop_
_entity.id
_entity.type
_entity.pdbx_description
1 polymer ?
#
loop_
_entity_poly.entity_id
_entity_poly.type
_entity_poly.pdbx_seq_one_letter_code
_entity_poly.pdbx_strand_id
1 'polypeptide(L)'
;MEAGRVIGEASGRNGGQCNTGVAQDYASLSATLGADQAREYYKAYESAVQSVVTVVEQESIACDIKRNGKLKLAAKPGHYEGLARTCELIRREVDADVELLSAQEVRSEIDSNEFHGGLLQRNGVQMHVGRFGLGLADAAVRHGAKVYQGATVKDWKANRGGFVVNTSKGSIQ
;
A
#
# COMPACT_ATOMS: atom_id res chain seq x y z
N MET A 1 -15.17 -4.51 15.36
CA MET A 1 -14.73 -4.97 16.69
C MET A 1 -13.30 -5.44 16.56
N GLU A 2 -12.46 -5.18 17.55
CA GLU A 2 -11.02 -5.50 17.55
C GLU A 2 -10.70 -6.32 18.81
N ALA A 3 -10.04 -7.46 18.64
CA ALA A 3 -9.72 -8.38 19.73
C ALA A 3 -8.66 -7.81 20.68
N GLY A 4 -7.66 -7.10 20.14
CA GLY A 4 -6.62 -6.40 20.88
C GLY A 4 -6.82 -4.89 20.86
N ARG A 5 -5.81 -4.18 20.37
CA ARG A 5 -5.86 -2.73 20.14
C ARG A 5 -5.91 -2.43 18.65
N VAL A 6 -6.58 -1.34 18.29
CA VAL A 6 -6.59 -0.77 16.94
C VAL A 6 -5.14 -0.64 16.46
N ILE A 7 -4.85 -1.20 15.29
CA ILE A 7 -3.52 -1.11 14.66
C ILE A 7 -2.43 -1.79 15.52
N GLY A 8 -2.78 -2.75 16.38
CA GLY A 8 -1.83 -3.44 17.27
C GLY A 8 -0.95 -4.50 16.62
N GLU A 9 -1.40 -5.07 15.51
CA GLU A 9 -0.78 -6.21 14.83
C GLU A 9 -0.09 -5.79 13.53
N ALA A 10 -0.15 -6.62 12.48
CA ALA A 10 0.57 -6.42 11.23
C ALA A 10 0.34 -5.02 10.60
N SER A 11 -0.89 -4.49 10.67
CA SER A 11 -1.23 -3.17 10.14
C SER A 11 -0.45 -2.02 10.80
N GLY A 12 -0.08 -2.14 12.07
CA GLY A 12 0.69 -1.11 12.78
C GLY A 12 2.20 -1.33 12.81
N ARG A 13 2.68 -2.48 12.33
CA ARG A 13 4.09 -2.89 12.40
C ARG A 13 4.79 -2.94 11.05
N ASN A 14 4.11 -2.57 9.97
CA ASN A 14 4.76 -2.47 8.66
C ASN A 14 5.58 -1.18 8.50
N GLY A 15 6.45 -1.13 7.49
CA GLY A 15 7.36 -0.01 7.24
C GLY A 15 6.73 1.26 6.66
N GLY A 16 5.40 1.33 6.55
CA GLY A 16 4.69 2.54 6.12
C GLY A 16 4.78 2.87 4.63
N GLN A 17 5.23 1.93 3.81
CA GLN A 17 5.28 2.09 2.36
C GLN A 17 3.90 1.84 1.75
N CYS A 18 3.42 2.77 0.94
CA CYS A 18 2.17 2.68 0.21
C CYS A 18 2.46 2.94 -1.27
N ASN A 19 2.67 1.86 -2.00
CA ASN A 19 3.32 1.89 -3.31
C ASN A 19 2.35 1.56 -4.44
N THR A 20 2.53 2.23 -5.58
CA THR A 20 1.85 1.87 -6.82
C THR A 20 2.45 0.62 -7.47
N GLY A 21 1.66 -0.01 -8.34
CA GLY A 21 1.99 -1.22 -9.05
C GLY A 21 1.92 -2.48 -8.19
N VAL A 22 2.34 -3.58 -8.79
CA VAL A 22 2.24 -4.91 -8.19
C VAL A 22 3.49 -5.27 -7.37
N ALA A 23 3.34 -6.18 -6.40
CA ALA A 23 4.46 -6.67 -5.59
C ALA A 23 5.49 -7.43 -6.44
N GLN A 24 5.02 -8.08 -7.51
CA GLN A 24 5.84 -8.77 -8.48
C GLN A 24 6.45 -7.78 -9.49
N ASP A 25 7.32 -8.26 -10.36
CA ASP A 25 7.71 -7.51 -11.53
C ASP A 25 6.53 -7.43 -12.54
N TYR A 26 6.18 -6.24 -13.04
CA TYR A 26 5.00 -6.06 -13.91
C TYR A 26 5.12 -6.84 -15.21
N ALA A 27 6.31 -6.92 -15.82
CA ALA A 27 6.52 -7.72 -17.03
C ALA A 27 6.31 -9.21 -16.78
N SER A 28 6.80 -9.70 -15.63
CA SER A 28 6.58 -11.09 -15.22
C SER A 28 5.10 -11.41 -14.95
N LEU A 29 4.38 -10.47 -14.32
CA LEU A 29 2.94 -10.60 -14.09
C LEU A 29 2.17 -10.61 -15.41
N SER A 30 2.47 -9.67 -16.31
CA SER A 30 1.85 -9.59 -17.64
C SER A 30 2.10 -10.84 -18.48
N ALA A 31 3.27 -11.45 -18.38
CA ALA A 31 3.58 -12.69 -19.09
C ALA A 31 2.79 -13.89 -18.53
N THR A 32 2.49 -13.88 -17.23
CA THR A 32 1.83 -14.99 -16.53
C THR A 32 0.29 -14.92 -16.62
N LEU A 33 -0.27 -13.72 -16.47
CA LEU A 33 -1.73 -13.49 -16.39
C LEU A 33 -2.32 -12.87 -17.66
N GLY A 34 -1.48 -12.44 -18.60
CA GLY A 34 -1.89 -11.65 -19.74
C GLY A 34 -1.93 -10.15 -19.43
N ALA A 35 -1.83 -9.34 -20.48
CA ALA A 35 -1.64 -7.90 -20.37
C ALA A 35 -2.86 -7.19 -19.76
N ASP A 36 -4.09 -7.59 -20.12
CA ASP A 36 -5.31 -6.95 -19.60
C ASP A 36 -5.43 -7.08 -18.08
N GLN A 37 -5.28 -8.31 -17.55
CA GLN A 37 -5.38 -8.53 -16.12
C GLN A 37 -4.23 -7.86 -15.34
N ALA A 38 -3.02 -7.84 -15.90
CA ALA A 38 -1.91 -7.12 -15.30
C ALA A 38 -2.18 -5.61 -15.22
N ARG A 39 -2.74 -5.01 -16.29
CA ARG A 39 -3.15 -3.60 -16.32
C ARG A 39 -4.19 -3.29 -15.24
N GLU A 40 -5.21 -4.13 -15.10
CA GLU A 40 -6.25 -3.96 -14.08
C GLU A 40 -5.66 -3.96 -12.68
N TYR A 41 -4.76 -4.91 -12.38
CA TYR A 41 -4.10 -4.94 -11.08
C TYR A 41 -3.24 -3.69 -10.83
N TYR A 42 -2.43 -3.26 -11.80
CA TYR A 42 -1.62 -2.06 -11.62
C TYR A 42 -2.48 -0.84 -11.28
N LYS A 43 -3.56 -0.61 -12.06
CA LYS A 43 -4.49 0.51 -11.85
C LYS A 43 -5.24 0.40 -10.52
N ALA A 44 -5.59 -0.81 -10.08
CA ALA A 44 -6.20 -1.02 -8.78
C ALA A 44 -5.26 -0.63 -7.62
N TYR A 45 -3.98 -1.01 -7.69
CA TYR A 45 -2.98 -0.60 -6.68
C TYR A 45 -2.73 0.90 -6.70
N GLU A 46 -2.62 1.52 -7.88
CA GLU A 46 -2.49 2.96 -8.00
C GLU A 46 -3.68 3.71 -7.40
N SER A 47 -4.90 3.29 -7.72
CA SER A 47 -6.13 3.85 -7.16
C SER A 47 -6.20 3.68 -5.64
N ALA A 48 -5.69 2.56 -5.10
CA ALA A 48 -5.61 2.35 -3.66
C ALA A 48 -4.66 3.35 -2.98
N VAL A 49 -3.51 3.66 -3.59
CA VAL A 49 -2.60 4.71 -3.08
C VAL A 49 -3.28 6.08 -3.08
N GLN A 50 -3.96 6.43 -4.18
CA GLN A 50 -4.69 7.70 -4.27
C GLN A 50 -5.84 7.80 -3.26
N SER A 51 -6.51 6.68 -2.97
CA SER A 51 -7.55 6.62 -1.95
C SER A 51 -6.98 6.90 -0.56
N VAL A 52 -5.83 6.32 -0.21
CA VAL A 52 -5.15 6.58 1.07
C VAL A 52 -4.77 8.05 1.19
N VAL A 53 -4.16 8.60 0.15
CA VAL A 53 -3.80 10.02 0.07
C VAL A 53 -5.02 10.91 0.28
N THR A 54 -6.11 10.65 -0.44
CA THR A 54 -7.35 11.42 -0.38
C THR A 54 -7.93 11.40 1.03
N VAL A 55 -7.97 10.24 1.67
CA VAL A 55 -8.46 10.10 3.05
C VAL A 55 -7.59 10.87 4.04
N VAL A 56 -6.26 10.79 3.90
CA VAL A 56 -5.34 11.54 4.76
C VAL A 56 -5.59 13.05 4.66
N GLU A 57 -5.79 13.56 3.45
CA GLU A 57 -6.04 14.98 3.20
C GLU A 57 -7.44 15.40 3.72
N GLN A 58 -8.49 14.67 3.36
CA GLN A 58 -9.87 14.99 3.74
C GLN A 58 -10.08 14.95 5.25
N GLU A 59 -9.48 13.97 5.94
CA GLU A 59 -9.63 13.78 7.37
C GLU A 59 -8.53 14.46 8.19
N SER A 60 -7.62 15.18 7.51
CA SER A 60 -6.48 15.88 8.13
C SER A 60 -5.66 14.98 9.06
N ILE A 61 -5.36 13.75 8.62
CA ILE A 61 -4.66 12.76 9.43
C ILE A 61 -3.17 13.12 9.51
N ALA A 62 -2.70 13.43 10.73
CA ALA A 62 -1.29 13.72 11.00
C ALA A 62 -0.40 12.46 11.00
N CYS A 63 -0.20 11.85 9.83
CA CYS A 63 0.61 10.63 9.65
C CYS A 63 1.96 10.85 8.97
N ASP A 64 2.43 12.10 8.86
CA ASP A 64 3.70 12.45 8.21
C ASP A 64 3.81 11.88 6.78
N ILE A 65 2.73 12.01 5.99
CA ILE A 65 2.70 11.49 4.62
C ILE A 65 3.74 12.20 3.74
N LYS A 66 4.52 11.43 3.00
CA LYS A 66 5.55 11.88 2.08
C LYS A 66 5.30 11.31 0.70
N ARG A 67 5.20 12.17 -0.30
CA ARG A 67 5.03 11.81 -1.72
C ARG A 67 6.40 11.75 -2.41
N ASN A 68 7.21 10.78 -2.02
CA ASN A 68 8.59 10.62 -2.50
C ASN A 68 8.78 9.43 -3.46
N GLY A 69 7.68 8.80 -3.88
CA GLY A 69 7.72 7.68 -4.81
C GLY A 69 8.30 6.40 -4.20
N LYS A 70 8.60 5.45 -5.09
CA LYS A 70 9.25 4.17 -4.79
C LYS A 70 10.38 3.95 -5.76
N LEU A 71 11.58 3.67 -5.23
CA LEU A 71 12.74 3.30 -6.02
C LEU A 71 13.05 1.81 -5.85
N LYS A 72 12.91 1.02 -6.92
CA LYS A 72 13.32 -0.39 -6.97
C LYS A 72 14.76 -0.47 -7.49
N LEU A 73 15.68 -0.97 -6.67
CA LEU A 73 17.12 -0.92 -6.95
C LEU A 73 17.61 -2.19 -7.67
N ALA A 74 18.52 -2.02 -8.63
CA ALA A 74 19.23 -3.11 -9.30
C ALA A 74 20.50 -3.48 -8.53
N ALA A 75 20.41 -4.50 -7.67
CA ALA A 75 21.57 -5.02 -6.93
C ALA A 75 22.58 -5.85 -7.76
N LYS A 76 22.29 -6.11 -9.04
CA LYS A 76 23.15 -6.85 -9.98
C LYS A 76 22.98 -6.28 -11.39
N PRO A 77 23.96 -6.41 -12.31
CA PRO A 77 23.84 -5.91 -13.67
C PRO A 77 22.59 -6.46 -14.40
N GLY A 78 22.33 -7.77 -14.29
CA GLY A 78 21.14 -8.38 -14.91
C GLY A 78 19.80 -7.91 -14.32
N HIS A 79 19.78 -7.36 -13.10
CA HIS A 79 18.57 -6.73 -12.55
C HIS A 79 18.26 -5.43 -13.30
N TYR A 80 19.27 -4.65 -13.70
CA TYR A 80 19.07 -3.39 -14.41
C TYR A 80 18.40 -3.60 -15.76
N GLU A 81 18.85 -4.59 -16.53
CA GLU A 81 18.21 -4.96 -17.80
C GLU A 81 16.75 -5.41 -17.61
N GLY A 82 16.47 -6.16 -16.53
CA GLY A 82 15.11 -6.52 -16.15
C GLY A 82 14.25 -5.30 -15.84
N LEU A 83 14.77 -4.36 -15.04
CA LEU A 83 14.10 -3.10 -14.73
C LEU A 83 13.86 -2.25 -15.98
N ALA A 84 14.78 -2.23 -16.94
CA ALA A 84 14.62 -1.50 -18.19
C ALA A 84 13.43 -2.03 -19.01
N ARG A 85 13.35 -3.35 -19.20
CA ARG A 85 12.19 -3.99 -19.89
C ARG A 85 10.88 -3.72 -19.16
N THR A 86 10.88 -3.82 -17.83
CA THR A 86 9.70 -3.52 -17.01
C THR A 86 9.31 -2.05 -17.11
N CYS A 87 10.27 -1.12 -17.12
CA CYS A 87 10.03 0.31 -17.26
C CYS A 87 9.35 0.62 -18.59
N GLU A 88 9.86 0.12 -19.71
CA GLU A 88 9.26 0.29 -21.03
C GLU A 88 7.82 -0.22 -21.09
N LEU A 89 7.58 -1.40 -20.50
CA LEU A 89 6.26 -2.01 -20.48
C LEU A 89 5.26 -1.21 -19.63
N ILE A 90 5.67 -0.77 -18.43
CA ILE A 90 4.85 0.06 -17.55
C ILE A 90 4.51 1.40 -18.22
N ARG A 91 5.51 2.07 -18.81
CA ARG A 91 5.33 3.35 -19.53
C ARG A 91 4.32 3.26 -20.64
N ARG A 92 4.39 2.18 -21.41
CA ARG A 92 3.50 1.97 -22.55
C ARG A 92 2.06 1.70 -22.12
N GLU A 93 1.86 0.99 -21.00
CA GLU A 93 0.56 0.37 -20.72
C GLU A 93 -0.22 1.01 -19.59
N VAL A 94 0.45 1.52 -18.56
CA VAL A 94 -0.23 1.87 -17.30
C VAL A 94 0.26 3.16 -16.64
N ASP A 95 1.53 3.54 -16.80
CA ASP A 95 2.10 4.68 -16.07
C ASP A 95 3.29 5.27 -16.83
N ALA A 96 3.05 6.36 -17.56
CA ALA A 96 4.05 7.04 -18.40
C ALA A 96 5.15 7.75 -17.60
N ASP A 97 4.94 8.00 -16.31
CA ASP A 97 5.81 8.83 -15.47
C ASP A 97 6.86 8.00 -14.70
N VAL A 98 6.93 6.69 -14.93
CA VAL A 98 8.01 5.88 -14.34
C VAL A 98 9.35 6.20 -15.00
N GLU A 99 10.42 6.12 -14.22
CA GLU A 99 11.77 6.47 -14.65
C GLU A 99 12.78 5.37 -14.39
N LEU A 100 13.56 5.02 -15.42
CA LEU A 100 14.74 4.18 -15.26
C LEU A 100 15.92 5.11 -14.95
N LEU A 101 16.51 4.95 -13.78
CA LEU A 101 17.67 5.69 -13.30
C LEU A 101 18.93 4.85 -13.49
N SER A 102 19.97 5.47 -14.03
CA SER A 102 21.33 4.95 -14.07
C SER A 102 21.91 4.77 -12.66
N ALA A 103 23.03 4.03 -12.55
CA ALA A 103 23.76 3.90 -11.29
C ALA A 103 24.18 5.26 -10.69
N GLN A 104 24.56 6.22 -11.54
CA GLN A 104 24.95 7.56 -11.11
C GLN A 104 23.77 8.35 -10.54
N GLU A 105 22.61 8.29 -11.19
CA GLU A 105 21.39 8.94 -10.70
C GLU A 105 20.91 8.31 -9.39
N VAL A 106 20.94 6.98 -9.28
CA VAL A 106 20.65 6.30 -8.00
C VAL A 106 21.59 6.74 -6.89
N ARG A 107 22.88 6.95 -7.19
CA ARG A 107 23.84 7.42 -6.17
C ARG A 107 23.49 8.81 -5.62
N SER A 108 22.85 9.66 -6.41
CA SER A 108 22.38 10.96 -5.94
C SER A 108 21.21 10.86 -4.95
N GLU A 109 20.44 9.76 -5.00
CA GLU A 109 19.34 9.45 -4.08
C GLU A 109 19.81 8.63 -2.86
N ILE A 110 20.74 7.70 -3.08
CA ILE A 110 21.27 6.76 -2.08
C ILE A 110 22.79 6.72 -2.24
N ASP A 111 23.54 7.27 -1.30
CA ASP A 111 25.01 7.33 -1.36
C ASP A 111 25.66 5.95 -1.17
N SER A 112 25.58 5.13 -2.22
CA SER A 112 26.10 3.77 -2.31
C SER A 112 26.52 3.47 -3.75
N ASN A 113 27.66 2.78 -3.90
CA ASN A 113 28.16 2.32 -5.20
C ASN A 113 27.72 0.88 -5.53
N GLU A 114 26.92 0.25 -4.68
CA GLU A 114 26.52 -1.16 -4.81
C GLU A 114 25.38 -1.39 -5.83
N PHE A 115 24.76 -0.32 -6.34
CA PHE A 115 23.60 -0.41 -7.23
C PHE A 115 23.96 -0.10 -8.67
N HIS A 116 23.39 -0.88 -9.60
CA HIS A 116 23.60 -0.74 -11.04
C HIS A 116 22.55 0.15 -11.73
N GLY A 117 21.67 0.78 -10.96
CA GLY A 117 20.55 1.60 -11.42
C GLY A 117 19.26 1.27 -10.67
N GLY A 118 18.14 1.84 -11.09
CA GLY A 118 16.86 1.64 -10.43
C GLY A 118 15.65 2.06 -11.25
N LEU A 119 14.47 1.59 -10.85
CA LEU A 119 13.19 1.98 -11.42
C LEU A 119 12.43 2.81 -10.40
N LEU A 120 12.24 4.09 -10.70
CA LEU A 120 11.49 5.06 -9.92
C LEU A 120 10.03 5.09 -10.37
N GLN A 121 9.11 4.84 -9.44
CA GLN A 121 7.68 5.02 -9.61
C GLN A 121 7.23 6.20 -8.74
N ARG A 122 6.79 7.31 -9.35
CA ARG A 122 6.55 8.58 -8.64
C ARG A 122 5.33 8.58 -7.74
N ASN A 123 4.33 7.75 -8.05
CA ASN A 123 3.03 7.78 -7.38
C ASN A 123 3.00 7.06 -6.02
N GLY A 124 4.14 6.51 -5.57
CA GLY A 124 4.27 5.94 -4.22
C GLY A 124 4.35 6.99 -3.11
N VAL A 125 3.87 6.62 -1.92
CA VAL A 125 3.98 7.45 -0.72
C VAL A 125 4.51 6.64 0.47
N GLN A 126 5.07 7.35 1.44
CA GLN A 126 5.45 6.80 2.74
C GLN A 126 4.70 7.55 3.85
N MET A 127 4.34 6.86 4.92
CA MET A 127 3.72 7.50 6.09
C MET A 127 4.02 6.73 7.38
N HIS A 128 3.84 7.37 8.53
CA HIS A 128 3.86 6.68 9.81
C HIS A 128 2.58 5.83 9.96
N VAL A 129 2.67 4.52 9.71
CA VAL A 129 1.49 3.66 9.63
C VAL A 129 0.66 3.59 10.92
N GLY A 130 1.31 3.63 12.09
CA GLY A 130 0.60 3.72 13.38
C GLY A 130 -0.28 4.96 13.50
N ARG A 131 0.25 6.15 13.16
CA ARG A 131 -0.51 7.41 13.17
C ARG A 131 -1.60 7.42 12.11
N PHE A 132 -1.32 6.91 10.91
CA PHE A 132 -2.33 6.76 9.86
C PHE A 132 -3.52 5.93 10.34
N GLY A 133 -3.25 4.74 10.86
CA GLY A 133 -4.31 3.83 11.28
C GLY A 133 -5.12 4.32 12.50
N LEU A 134 -4.47 5.00 13.45
CA LEU A 134 -5.16 5.66 14.56
C LEU A 134 -6.03 6.81 14.06
N GLY A 135 -5.48 7.69 13.21
CA GLY A 135 -6.24 8.79 12.61
C GLY A 135 -7.42 8.32 11.76
N LEU A 136 -7.28 7.18 11.07
CA LEU A 136 -8.39 6.55 10.34
C LEU A 136 -9.49 6.05 11.28
N ALA A 137 -9.11 5.44 12.43
CA ALA A 137 -10.09 5.02 13.43
C ALA A 137 -10.82 6.22 14.05
N ASP A 138 -10.10 7.31 14.36
CA ASP A 138 -10.67 8.54 14.87
C ASP A 138 -11.63 9.20 13.86
N ALA A 139 -11.23 9.25 12.58
CA ALA A 139 -12.08 9.72 11.49
C ALA A 139 -13.37 8.90 11.38
N ALA A 140 -13.26 7.56 11.43
CA ALA A 140 -14.43 6.68 11.39
C ALA A 140 -15.39 6.96 12.57
N VAL A 141 -14.85 7.17 13.78
CA VAL A 141 -15.66 7.55 14.95
C VAL A 141 -16.34 8.90 14.76
N ARG A 142 -15.66 9.90 14.19
CA ARG A 142 -16.28 11.20 13.84
C ARG A 142 -17.46 11.05 12.87
N HIS A 143 -17.40 10.07 11.97
CA HIS A 143 -18.49 9.72 11.05
C HIS A 143 -19.53 8.75 11.63
N GLY A 144 -19.52 8.53 12.95
CA GLY A 144 -20.54 7.77 13.67
C GLY A 144 -20.26 6.27 13.83
N ALA A 145 -19.10 5.78 13.39
CA ALA A 145 -18.70 4.40 13.68
C ALA A 145 -18.43 4.19 15.17
N LYS A 146 -18.62 2.96 15.66
CA LYS A 146 -18.26 2.55 17.02
C LYS A 146 -17.09 1.57 16.99
N VAL A 147 -15.96 1.96 17.58
CA VAL A 147 -14.75 1.15 17.63
C VAL A 147 -14.61 0.51 19.01
N TYR A 148 -14.81 -0.81 19.07
CA TYR A 148 -14.67 -1.61 20.29
C TYR A 148 -13.35 -2.37 20.29
N GLN A 149 -12.42 -1.99 21.17
CA GLN A 149 -11.14 -2.67 21.41
C GLN A 149 -11.27 -3.70 22.55
N GLY A 150 -10.39 -4.71 22.59
CA GLY A 150 -10.44 -5.78 23.60
C GLY A 150 -11.69 -6.64 23.50
N ALA A 151 -12.34 -6.67 22.33
CA ALA A 151 -13.64 -7.27 22.09
C ALA A 151 -13.51 -8.44 21.10
N THR A 152 -12.93 -9.55 21.57
CA THR A 152 -12.74 -10.76 20.79
C THR A 152 -14.09 -11.36 20.43
N VAL A 153 -14.36 -11.51 19.14
CA VAL A 153 -15.50 -12.28 18.64
C VAL A 153 -15.28 -13.75 18.97
N LYS A 154 -16.24 -14.36 19.68
CA LYS A 154 -16.20 -15.77 20.10
C LYS A 154 -16.96 -16.65 19.12
N ASP A 155 -18.13 -16.19 18.70
CA ASP A 155 -18.98 -16.85 17.73
C ASP A 155 -19.96 -15.83 17.11
N TRP A 156 -20.62 -16.25 16.05
CA TRP A 156 -21.69 -15.48 15.41
C TRP A 156 -22.75 -16.43 14.85
N LYS A 157 -23.99 -15.95 14.77
CA LYS A 157 -25.12 -16.69 14.18
C LYS A 157 -25.99 -15.78 13.32
N ALA A 158 -26.49 -16.31 12.22
CA ALA A 158 -27.53 -15.64 11.46
C ALA A 158 -28.85 -15.60 12.27
N ASN A 159 -29.59 -14.51 12.16
CA ASN A 159 -30.92 -14.33 12.71
C ASN A 159 -31.84 -13.73 11.63
N ARG A 160 -33.17 -13.79 11.80
CA ARG A 160 -34.08 -13.12 10.84
C ARG A 160 -33.76 -11.62 10.81
N GLY A 161 -33.22 -11.16 9.69
CA GLY A 161 -32.87 -9.76 9.46
C GLY A 161 -31.44 -9.34 9.81
N GLY A 162 -30.53 -10.26 10.16
CA GLY A 162 -29.13 -9.89 10.43
C GLY A 162 -28.27 -10.98 11.06
N PHE A 163 -27.26 -10.57 11.83
CA PHE A 163 -26.34 -11.46 12.53
C PHE A 163 -26.28 -11.08 14.01
N VAL A 164 -26.29 -12.07 14.89
CA VAL A 164 -25.92 -11.86 16.30
C VAL A 164 -24.47 -12.29 16.45
N VAL A 165 -23.63 -11.37 16.91
CA VAL A 165 -22.19 -11.60 17.14
C VAL A 165 -21.93 -11.57 18.64
N ASN A 166 -21.40 -12.67 19.18
CA ASN A 166 -21.07 -12.81 20.59
C ASN A 166 -19.59 -12.49 20.80
N THR A 167 -19.28 -11.61 21.76
CA THR A 167 -17.90 -11.21 22.06
C THR A 167 -17.54 -11.42 23.53
N SER A 168 -16.26 -11.23 23.87
CA SER A 168 -15.81 -11.15 25.27
C SER A 168 -16.46 -10.02 26.08
N LYS A 169 -17.06 -9.01 25.42
CA LYS A 169 -17.67 -7.84 26.07
C LYS A 169 -19.21 -7.79 25.94
N GLY A 170 -19.83 -8.87 25.47
CA GLY A 170 -21.28 -8.96 25.25
C GLY A 170 -21.63 -9.20 23.79
N SER A 171 -22.93 -9.22 23.51
CA SER A 171 -23.48 -9.53 22.18
C SER A 171 -23.95 -8.25 21.46
N ILE A 172 -23.79 -8.23 20.14
CA ILE A 172 -24.35 -7.20 19.25
C ILE A 172 -25.21 -7.87 18.18
N GLN A 173 -26.27 -7.20 17.77
CA GLN A 173 -27.19 -7.61 16.70
C GLN A 173 -27.19 -6.58 15.57
#